data_AF-A0A3L7S015-F1
#
_entry.id   AF-A0A3L7S015-F1
#
_cell.length_a   1.000
_cell.length_b   1.000
_cell.length_c   1.000
_cell.angle_alpha   90.00
_cell.angle_beta   90.00
_cell.angle_gamma   90.00
#
_symmetry.space_group_name_H-M   'P 1'
#
loop_
_entity.id
_entity.type
_entity.pdbx_description
1 polymer ?
#
loop_
_entity_poly.entity_id
_entity_poly.type
_entity_poly.pdbx_seq_one_letter_code
_entity_poly.pdbx_strand_id
1 'polypeptide(L)'
;MLSPLFLLSGSVLVAGEPPAIDRLFPPGGQRGTSFEVKLTGKAGDGEVKLHSEADSITWTLGEKRDTATVTIAPTARGGVHWLRYSNPSGATELKPFVIGLIPEVTETEPNNKIAEAQQAALPAVTINAVFEKARDVDTFAVQLTKGQTLVAAFLGNDILNSPMDAVLQISNARGT
;
A
#
# COMPACT_ATOMS: atom_id res chain seq x y z
N MET A 1 -44.88 44.75 31.28
CA MET A 1 -45.08 43.49 30.52
C MET A 1 -43.71 42.95 30.16
N LEU A 2 -43.38 41.72 30.56
CA LEU A 2 -42.08 41.07 30.38
C LEU A 2 -41.77 40.84 28.89
N SER A 3 -40.55 41.15 28.47
CA SER A 3 -40.03 40.84 27.14
C SER A 3 -39.41 39.43 27.14
N PRO A 4 -39.79 38.51 26.25
CA PRO A 4 -39.20 37.17 26.23
C PRO A 4 -37.85 37.21 25.51
N LEU A 5 -36.78 36.84 26.21
CA LEU A 5 -35.46 36.60 25.62
C LEU A 5 -35.45 35.17 25.04
N PHE A 6 -35.56 35.05 23.72
CA PHE A 6 -35.37 33.78 23.02
C PHE A 6 -33.87 33.51 22.85
N LEU A 7 -33.34 32.52 23.58
CA LEU A 7 -32.04 31.93 23.32
C LEU A 7 -32.15 30.95 22.15
N LEU A 8 -31.68 31.33 20.97
CA LEU A 8 -31.40 30.38 19.89
C LEU A 8 -30.13 29.60 20.27
N SER A 9 -30.29 28.36 20.72
CA SER A 9 -29.19 27.39 20.74
C SER A 9 -28.85 26.98 19.30
N GLY A 10 -27.95 27.72 18.66
CA GLY A 10 -27.37 27.29 17.39
C GLY A 10 -26.50 26.06 17.59
N SER A 11 -26.95 24.90 17.13
CA SER A 11 -26.09 23.72 17.02
C SER A 11 -25.00 24.03 15.98
N VAL A 12 -23.77 24.26 16.43
CA VAL A 12 -22.62 24.28 15.53
C VAL A 12 -22.43 22.85 15.05
N LEU A 13 -22.81 22.57 13.80
CA LEU A 13 -22.39 21.36 13.11
C LEU A 13 -20.88 21.47 12.91
N VAL A 14 -20.11 20.83 13.79
CA VAL A 14 -18.70 20.57 13.53
C VAL A 14 -18.67 19.56 12.38
N ALA A 15 -18.25 20.00 11.21
CA ALA A 15 -18.00 19.09 10.10
C ALA A 15 -16.84 18.16 10.52
N GLY A 16 -17.08 16.85 10.55
CA GLY A 16 -16.01 15.88 10.84
C GLY A 16 -14.94 15.90 9.75
N GLU A 17 -13.72 15.48 10.05
CA GLU A 17 -12.64 15.41 9.08
C GLU A 17 -12.83 14.19 8.15
N PRO A 18 -12.78 14.36 6.82
CA PRO A 18 -12.82 13.22 5.89
C PRO A 18 -11.54 12.38 6.02
N PRO A 19 -11.57 11.09 5.62
CA PRO A 19 -10.37 10.28 5.54
C PRO A 19 -9.39 10.88 4.53
N ALA A 20 -8.12 10.96 4.93
CA ALA A 20 -6.99 11.36 4.10
C ALA A 20 -5.88 10.31 4.25
N ILE A 21 -6.17 9.08 3.84
CA ILE A 21 -5.18 8.00 3.77
C ILE A 21 -4.29 8.26 2.54
N ASP A 22 -3.00 8.34 2.76
CA ASP A 22 -2.00 8.64 1.73
C ASP A 22 -1.53 7.36 1.05
N ARG A 23 -1.16 6.35 1.84
CA ARG A 23 -0.51 5.12 1.37
C ARG A 23 -0.90 3.91 2.21
N LEU A 24 -0.88 2.75 1.57
CA LEU A 24 -0.96 1.43 2.17
C LEU A 24 0.32 0.64 1.86
N PHE A 25 0.84 -0.08 2.85
CA PHE A 25 2.03 -0.92 2.69
C PHE A 25 1.87 -2.28 3.39
N PRO A 26 2.11 -3.41 2.69
CA PRO A 26 2.43 -3.50 1.27
C PRO A 26 1.30 -2.96 0.37
N PRO A 27 1.61 -2.48 -0.84
CA PRO A 27 0.64 -1.91 -1.78
C PRO A 27 -0.21 -2.97 -2.51
N GLY A 28 -0.21 -4.20 -2.01
CA GLY A 28 -0.71 -5.38 -2.69
C GLY A 28 -0.42 -6.64 -1.90
N GLY A 29 -0.73 -7.78 -2.50
CA GLY A 29 -0.33 -9.06 -1.96
C GLY A 29 -0.71 -10.25 -2.82
N GLN A 30 -0.16 -11.40 -2.43
CA GLN A 30 -0.37 -12.65 -3.14
C GLN A 30 -1.81 -13.13 -3.02
N ARG A 31 -2.40 -13.54 -4.14
CA ARG A 31 -3.70 -14.22 -4.17
C ARG A 31 -3.74 -15.41 -3.21
N GLY A 32 -4.83 -15.53 -2.46
CA GLY A 32 -5.05 -16.64 -1.53
C GLY A 32 -4.38 -16.45 -0.17
N THR A 33 -3.86 -15.27 0.14
CA THR A 33 -3.19 -14.98 1.41
C THR A 33 -3.99 -14.02 2.29
N SER A 34 -3.64 -14.00 3.58
CA SER A 34 -4.11 -13.01 4.53
C SER A 34 -2.91 -12.42 5.27
N PHE A 35 -2.87 -11.10 5.37
CA PHE A 35 -1.75 -10.37 5.96
C PHE A 35 -2.23 -9.00 6.47
N GLU A 36 -1.37 -8.31 7.22
CA GLU A 36 -1.62 -6.94 7.66
C GLU A 36 -1.03 -5.94 6.66
N VAL A 37 -1.78 -4.88 6.37
CA VAL A 37 -1.26 -3.67 5.73
C VAL A 37 -1.21 -2.53 6.74
N LYS A 38 -0.14 -1.74 6.66
CA LYS A 38 -0.01 -0.46 7.35
C LYS A 38 -0.66 0.64 6.53
N LEU A 39 -1.47 1.46 7.17
CA LEU A 39 -2.11 2.64 6.60
C LEU A 39 -1.36 3.89 7.08
N THR A 40 -0.95 4.74 6.15
CA THR A 40 -0.31 6.03 6.44
C THR A 40 -1.24 7.15 6.02
N GLY A 41 -1.46 8.13 6.89
CA GLY A 41 -2.34 9.27 6.66
C GLY A 41 -3.31 9.46 7.83
N LYS A 42 -4.39 10.20 7.60
CA LYS A 42 -5.46 10.43 8.60
C LYS A 42 -6.66 9.54 8.30
N ALA A 43 -7.12 8.78 9.29
CA ALA A 43 -8.30 7.94 9.14
C ALA A 43 -9.60 8.74 8.97
N GLY A 44 -9.64 9.99 9.41
CA GLY A 44 -10.86 10.78 9.47
C GLY A 44 -11.74 10.41 10.67
N ASP A 45 -12.78 11.22 10.88
CA ASP A 45 -13.67 11.09 12.04
C ASP A 45 -14.78 10.08 11.81
N GLY A 46 -15.40 9.64 12.90
CA GLY A 46 -16.62 8.84 12.87
C GLY A 46 -16.41 7.43 12.30
N GLU A 47 -17.43 6.88 11.66
CA GLU A 47 -17.37 5.57 10.99
C GLU A 47 -16.67 5.72 9.64
N VAL A 48 -15.58 4.98 9.44
CA VAL A 48 -14.81 4.94 8.19
C VAL A 48 -15.07 3.62 7.50
N LYS A 49 -15.52 3.68 6.25
CA LYS A 49 -15.77 2.52 5.40
C LYS A 49 -14.65 2.39 4.38
N LEU A 50 -14.18 1.16 4.19
CA LEU A 50 -13.26 0.80 3.12
C LEU A 50 -14.05 0.11 2.01
N HIS A 51 -14.02 0.69 0.82
CA HIS A 51 -14.60 0.15 -0.39
C HIS A 51 -13.51 -0.48 -1.25
N SER A 52 -13.80 -1.64 -1.82
CA SER A 52 -12.93 -2.32 -2.78
C SER A 52 -13.72 -2.63 -4.05
N GLU A 53 -13.07 -2.52 -5.20
CA GLU A 53 -13.67 -2.91 -6.50
C GLU A 53 -14.15 -4.37 -6.52
N ALA A 54 -13.46 -5.27 -5.80
CA ALA A 54 -13.69 -6.70 -5.90
C ALA A 54 -14.11 -7.33 -4.56
N ASP A 55 -15.22 -8.07 -4.57
CA ASP A 55 -15.70 -8.88 -3.44
C ASP A 55 -14.72 -10.00 -3.05
N SER A 56 -13.71 -10.26 -3.88
CA SER A 56 -12.63 -11.21 -3.59
C SER A 56 -11.59 -10.68 -2.60
N ILE A 57 -11.75 -9.46 -2.09
CA ILE A 57 -10.86 -8.85 -1.08
C ILE A 57 -11.68 -8.44 0.14
N THR A 58 -11.41 -9.07 1.27
CA THR A 58 -12.03 -8.72 2.55
C THR A 58 -11.07 -7.88 3.38
N TRP A 59 -11.60 -6.86 4.04
CA TRP A 59 -10.83 -5.93 4.85
C TRP A 59 -11.39 -5.79 6.25
N THR A 60 -10.49 -5.77 7.24
CA THR A 60 -10.82 -5.49 8.63
C THR A 60 -9.88 -4.39 9.13
N LEU A 61 -10.40 -3.18 9.35
CA LEU A 61 -9.61 -2.08 9.91
C LEU A 61 -9.22 -2.39 11.36
N GLY A 62 -7.97 -2.10 11.71
CA GLY A 62 -7.51 -2.14 13.09
C GLY A 62 -8.18 -1.06 13.94
N GLU A 63 -8.17 -1.22 15.27
CA GLU A 63 -8.84 -0.30 16.20
C GLU A 63 -8.36 1.15 16.05
N LYS A 64 -7.05 1.34 15.89
CA LYS A 64 -6.41 2.63 15.67
C LYS A 64 -6.51 3.14 14.23
N ARG A 65 -6.97 2.29 13.31
CA ARG A 65 -7.09 2.56 11.86
C ARG A 65 -5.76 2.98 11.20
N ASP A 66 -4.65 2.59 11.82
CA ASP A 66 -3.28 2.67 11.29
C ASP A 66 -2.84 1.36 10.63
N THR A 67 -3.62 0.29 10.77
CA THR A 67 -3.47 -0.97 10.04
C THR A 67 -4.83 -1.51 9.57
N ALA A 68 -4.78 -2.45 8.63
CA ALA A 68 -5.91 -3.28 8.26
C ALA A 68 -5.45 -4.71 7.98
N THR A 69 -6.20 -5.71 8.45
CA THR A 69 -6.04 -7.07 7.97
C THR A 69 -6.75 -7.19 6.62
N VAL A 70 -6.04 -7.70 5.63
CA VAL A 70 -6.57 -8.01 4.30
C VAL A 70 -6.57 -9.53 4.11
N THR A 71 -7.63 -10.04 3.49
CA THR A 71 -7.73 -11.42 3.03
C THR A 71 -8.09 -11.42 1.55
N ILE A 72 -7.22 -12.03 0.73
CA ILE A 72 -7.42 -12.13 -0.72
C ILE A 72 -7.89 -13.55 -1.04
N ALA A 73 -9.05 -13.68 -1.67
CA ALA A 73 -9.60 -14.98 -2.02
C ALA A 73 -8.68 -15.74 -3.01
N PRO A 74 -8.59 -17.07 -2.95
CA PRO A 74 -7.82 -17.88 -3.91
C PRO A 74 -8.28 -17.73 -5.37
N THR A 75 -9.51 -17.27 -5.59
CA THR A 75 -10.13 -17.04 -6.90
C THR A 75 -9.99 -15.59 -7.39
N ALA A 76 -9.35 -14.71 -6.62
CA ALA A 76 -9.22 -13.30 -6.98
C ALA A 76 -8.50 -13.11 -8.34
N ARG A 77 -8.94 -12.11 -9.11
CA ARG A 77 -8.28 -11.71 -10.36
C ARG A 77 -6.94 -11.04 -10.03
N GLY A 78 -5.86 -11.45 -10.70
CA GLY A 78 -4.58 -10.74 -10.60
C GLY A 78 -4.63 -9.36 -11.26
N GLY A 79 -3.77 -8.45 -10.82
CA GLY A 79 -3.67 -7.09 -11.35
C GLY A 79 -4.15 -6.02 -10.37
N VAL A 80 -4.41 -4.82 -10.90
CA VAL A 80 -4.80 -3.65 -10.09
C VAL A 80 -6.27 -3.73 -9.71
N HIS A 81 -6.55 -3.43 -8.44
CA HIS A 81 -7.88 -3.22 -7.88
C HIS A 81 -7.90 -1.86 -7.19
N TRP A 82 -9.02 -1.14 -7.30
CA TRP A 82 -9.13 0.19 -6.72
C TRP A 82 -9.82 0.15 -5.36
N LEU A 83 -9.24 0.87 -4.40
CA LEU A 83 -9.74 1.03 -3.04
C LEU A 83 -10.14 2.48 -2.78
N ARG A 84 -11.08 2.70 -1.86
CA ARG A 84 -11.44 4.04 -1.38
C ARG A 84 -11.88 3.98 0.08
N TYR A 85 -11.44 4.95 0.88
CA TYR A 85 -11.92 5.15 2.23
C TYR A 85 -12.94 6.28 2.23
N SER A 86 -14.03 6.14 2.99
CA SER A 86 -15.07 7.19 3.09
C SER A 86 -15.69 7.26 4.47
N ASN A 87 -16.10 8.44 4.88
CA ASN A 87 -17.01 8.69 6.01
C ASN A 87 -18.10 9.69 5.56
N PRO A 88 -19.06 10.08 6.42
CA PRO A 88 -20.07 11.07 6.05
C PRO A 88 -19.53 12.44 5.61
N SER A 89 -18.28 12.77 5.97
CA SER A 89 -17.63 14.04 5.62
C SER A 89 -16.91 14.01 4.27
N GLY A 90 -16.70 12.83 3.67
CA GLY A 90 -16.06 12.72 2.37
C GLY A 90 -15.36 11.39 2.13
N ALA A 91 -14.53 11.34 1.09
CA ALA A 91 -13.80 10.15 0.71
C ALA A 91 -12.41 10.49 0.16
N THR A 92 -11.51 9.51 0.21
CA THR A 92 -10.20 9.61 -0.42
C THR A 92 -10.29 9.52 -1.95
N GLU A 93 -9.23 9.95 -2.62
CA GLU A 93 -8.93 9.48 -3.97
C GLU A 93 -8.84 7.94 -4.03
N LEU A 94 -8.95 7.38 -5.24
CA LEU A 94 -8.75 5.95 -5.43
C LEU A 94 -7.32 5.57 -5.10
N LYS A 95 -7.16 4.46 -4.38
CA LYS A 95 -5.86 3.89 -4.02
C LYS A 95 -5.67 2.58 -4.77
N PRO A 96 -4.58 2.41 -5.52
CA PRO A 96 -4.29 1.16 -6.20
C PRO A 96 -3.91 0.09 -5.18
N PHE A 97 -4.37 -1.14 -5.41
CA PHE A 97 -3.98 -2.33 -4.67
C PHE A 97 -3.72 -3.47 -5.65
N VAL A 98 -2.51 -4.03 -5.63
CA VAL A 98 -2.08 -5.00 -6.65
C VAL A 98 -2.21 -6.43 -6.12
N ILE A 99 -3.02 -7.25 -6.76
CA ILE A 99 -3.05 -8.69 -6.48
C ILE A 99 -2.03 -9.40 -7.36
N GLY A 100 -0.98 -9.94 -6.73
CA GLY A 100 0.03 -10.76 -7.39
C GLY A 100 -0.38 -12.23 -7.49
N LEU A 101 0.19 -12.92 -8.48
CA LEU A 101 0.00 -14.35 -8.73
C LEU A 101 1.24 -15.20 -8.42
N ILE A 102 2.34 -14.56 -8.03
CA ILE A 102 3.61 -15.17 -7.66
C ILE A 102 3.90 -14.94 -6.17
N PRO A 103 4.83 -15.69 -5.54
CA PRO A 103 5.21 -15.46 -4.16
C PRO A 103 5.60 -14.01 -3.90
N GLU A 104 5.10 -13.44 -2.82
CA GLU A 104 5.43 -12.07 -2.41
C GLU A 104 6.17 -12.07 -1.08
N VAL A 105 7.18 -11.21 -0.99
CA VAL A 105 7.90 -10.94 0.26
C VAL A 105 8.02 -9.44 0.45
N THR A 106 8.24 -9.02 1.70
CA THR A 106 8.62 -7.65 2.01
C THR A 106 10.14 -7.53 1.99
N GLU A 107 10.64 -6.35 1.69
CA GLU A 107 12.05 -6.06 1.83
C GLU A 107 12.57 -6.30 3.27
N THR A 108 13.87 -6.46 3.41
CA THR A 108 14.56 -6.57 4.69
C THR A 108 15.74 -5.62 4.71
N GLU A 109 15.68 -4.63 5.59
CA GLU A 109 16.73 -3.63 5.79
C GLU A 109 17.76 -4.07 6.85
N PRO A 110 19.04 -3.65 6.75
CA PRO A 110 19.61 -2.84 5.69
C PRO A 110 19.87 -3.64 4.40
N ASN A 111 19.51 -3.10 3.24
CA ASN A 111 19.86 -3.64 1.91
C ASN A 111 20.51 -2.59 0.99
N ASN A 112 21.12 -1.56 1.60
CA ASN A 112 21.59 -0.34 0.92
C ASN A 112 22.86 -0.55 0.07
N LYS A 113 23.49 -1.73 0.13
CA LYS A 113 24.77 -2.05 -0.53
C LYS A 113 24.72 -3.45 -1.15
N ILE A 114 25.56 -3.69 -2.17
CA ILE A 114 25.71 -5.01 -2.82
C ILE A 114 25.99 -6.13 -1.81
N ALA A 115 26.82 -5.88 -0.79
CA ALA A 115 27.14 -6.86 0.24
C ALA A 115 25.99 -7.15 1.21
N GLU A 116 24.99 -6.27 1.25
CA GLU A 116 23.78 -6.33 2.11
C GLU A 116 22.55 -6.73 1.28
N ALA A 117 22.73 -7.08 0.00
CA ALA A 117 21.63 -7.30 -0.92
C ALA A 117 20.70 -8.42 -0.44
N GLN A 118 19.39 -8.16 -0.46
CA GLN A 118 18.39 -9.17 -0.14
C GLN A 118 18.27 -10.18 -1.28
N GLN A 119 18.37 -11.46 -0.96
CA GLN A 119 18.26 -12.53 -1.95
C GLN A 119 16.80 -12.68 -2.42
N ALA A 120 16.57 -12.43 -3.72
CA ALA A 120 15.31 -12.70 -4.38
C ALA A 120 15.23 -14.20 -4.76
N ALA A 121 14.16 -14.85 -4.33
CA ALA A 121 13.93 -16.26 -4.61
C ALA A 121 13.51 -16.49 -6.07
N LEU A 122 14.14 -17.47 -6.73
CA LEU A 122 13.77 -17.94 -8.07
C LEU A 122 12.81 -19.14 -7.97
N PRO A 123 11.95 -19.38 -8.98
CA PRO A 123 11.96 -18.79 -10.32
C PRO A 123 11.30 -17.40 -10.43
N ALA A 124 10.47 -17.00 -9.46
CA ALA A 124 9.80 -15.71 -9.46
C ALA A 124 9.45 -15.27 -8.03
N VAL A 125 9.59 -13.98 -7.76
CA VAL A 125 9.19 -13.34 -6.51
C VAL A 125 8.81 -11.89 -6.80
N THR A 126 7.78 -11.38 -6.14
CA THR A 126 7.53 -9.94 -6.02
C THR A 126 8.08 -9.48 -4.68
N ILE A 127 8.79 -8.34 -4.66
CA ILE A 127 9.28 -7.74 -3.43
C ILE A 127 8.54 -6.41 -3.22
N ASN A 128 7.85 -6.30 -2.10
CA ASN A 128 7.23 -5.05 -1.66
C ASN A 128 8.27 -4.24 -0.88
N ALA A 129 8.59 -3.04 -1.37
CA ALA A 129 9.65 -2.18 -0.83
C ALA A 129 9.24 -0.70 -0.74
N VAL A 130 9.94 0.05 0.09
CA VAL A 130 9.78 1.48 0.37
C VAL A 130 11.16 2.09 0.56
N PHE A 131 11.52 3.05 -0.29
CA PHE A 131 12.60 3.97 0.04
C PHE A 131 12.22 4.80 1.28
N GLU A 132 12.86 4.51 2.41
CA GLU A 132 12.55 5.12 3.71
C GLU A 132 13.07 6.55 3.81
N LYS A 133 14.18 6.85 3.12
CA LYS A 133 14.84 8.16 3.19
C LYS A 133 15.23 8.68 1.80
N ALA A 134 15.50 9.99 1.74
CA ALA A 134 16.00 10.59 0.51
C ALA A 134 17.32 9.93 0.08
N ARG A 135 17.41 9.54 -1.19
CA ARG A 135 18.56 8.84 -1.79
C ARG A 135 18.77 7.41 -1.27
N ASP A 136 17.71 6.74 -0.82
CA ASP A 136 17.77 5.30 -0.57
C ASP A 136 18.07 4.51 -1.84
N VAL A 137 18.70 3.36 -1.66
CA VAL A 137 19.02 2.41 -2.73
C VAL A 137 18.77 1.01 -2.22
N ASP A 138 17.65 0.40 -2.62
CA ASP A 138 17.35 -0.97 -2.20
C ASP A 138 18.03 -1.96 -3.14
N THR A 139 18.93 -2.79 -2.61
CA THR A 139 19.69 -3.75 -3.42
C THR A 139 19.15 -5.16 -3.25
N PHE A 140 18.86 -5.81 -4.39
CA PHE A 140 18.40 -7.19 -4.45
C PHE A 140 19.35 -8.05 -5.28
N ALA A 141 19.52 -9.31 -4.90
CA ALA A 141 20.39 -10.26 -5.59
C ALA A 141 19.61 -11.47 -6.11
N VAL A 142 19.95 -11.92 -7.31
CA VAL A 142 19.45 -13.17 -7.90
C VAL A 142 20.63 -14.03 -8.33
N GLN A 143 20.53 -15.34 -8.12
CA GLN A 143 21.55 -16.28 -8.61
C GLN A 143 21.12 -16.85 -9.96
N LEU A 144 21.84 -16.47 -11.02
CA LEU A 144 21.61 -16.97 -12.37
C LEU A 144 22.70 -17.96 -12.77
N THR A 145 22.34 -18.86 -13.68
CA THR A 145 23.24 -19.77 -14.39
C THR A 145 23.34 -19.37 -15.86
N LYS A 146 24.41 -19.81 -16.54
CA LYS A 146 24.67 -19.45 -17.94
C LYS A 146 23.48 -19.82 -18.83
N GLY A 147 22.97 -18.84 -19.57
CA GLY A 147 21.85 -19.02 -20.50
C GLY A 147 20.48 -18.78 -19.89
N GLN A 148 20.37 -18.48 -18.59
CA GLN A 148 19.09 -18.06 -17.99
C GLN A 148 18.79 -16.59 -18.31
N THR A 149 17.53 -16.31 -18.64
CA THR A 149 17.01 -14.96 -18.82
C THR A 149 16.37 -14.48 -17.53
N LEU A 150 16.78 -13.30 -17.06
CA LEU A 150 16.09 -12.59 -15.99
C LEU A 150 15.12 -11.58 -16.61
N VAL A 151 13.88 -11.59 -16.12
CA VAL A 151 12.93 -10.50 -16.33
C VAL A 151 12.78 -9.79 -15.00
N ALA A 152 13.12 -8.51 -14.98
CA ALA A 152 12.94 -7.65 -13.82
C ALA A 152 12.02 -6.48 -14.23
N ALA A 153 11.01 -6.22 -13.42
CA ALA A 153 10.03 -5.16 -13.62
C ALA A 153 9.78 -4.47 -12.30
N PHE A 154 9.40 -3.20 -12.37
CA PHE A 154 9.16 -2.36 -11.21
C PHE A 154 7.79 -1.68 -11.35
N LEU A 155 7.06 -1.56 -10.23
CA LEU A 155 5.82 -0.80 -10.15
C LEU A 155 6.05 0.38 -9.19
N GLY A 156 5.95 1.60 -9.73
CA GLY A 156 6.17 2.85 -9.00
C GLY A 156 5.06 3.86 -9.24
N ASN A 157 5.42 5.07 -9.68
CA ASN A 157 4.48 6.17 -9.92
C ASN A 157 3.26 5.76 -10.76
N ASP A 158 3.47 5.20 -11.96
CA ASP A 158 2.40 4.95 -12.94
C ASP A 158 1.23 4.11 -12.42
N ILE A 159 1.52 3.08 -11.62
CA ILE A 159 0.51 2.13 -11.13
C ILE A 159 0.19 2.35 -9.66
N LEU A 160 1.21 2.56 -8.81
CA LEU A 160 1.04 2.67 -7.37
C LEU A 160 0.80 4.10 -6.88
N ASN A 161 0.85 5.09 -7.79
CA ASN A 161 0.82 6.50 -7.45
C ASN A 161 1.88 6.88 -6.40
N SER A 162 3.02 6.17 -6.44
CA SER A 162 4.17 6.47 -5.60
C SER A 162 4.74 7.84 -5.99
N PRO A 163 5.19 8.68 -5.04
CA PRO A 163 5.78 9.99 -5.37
C PRO A 163 7.16 9.87 -6.06
N MET A 164 7.71 8.66 -6.17
CA MET A 164 8.97 8.40 -6.88
C MET A 164 8.73 7.85 -8.29
N ASP A 165 9.62 8.24 -9.19
CA ASP A 165 9.91 7.50 -10.41
C ASP A 165 11.29 6.86 -10.24
N ALA A 166 11.32 5.53 -10.07
CA ALA A 166 12.54 4.82 -9.71
C ALA A 166 13.23 4.27 -10.97
N VAL A 167 14.56 4.20 -10.90
CA VAL A 167 15.38 3.55 -11.91
C VAL A 167 15.80 2.18 -11.41
N LEU A 168 15.51 1.15 -12.20
CA LEU A 168 16.05 -0.18 -11.97
C LEU A 168 17.38 -0.33 -12.72
N GLN A 169 18.47 -0.56 -11.98
CA GLN A 169 19.78 -0.89 -12.54
C GLN A 169 20.09 -2.38 -12.29
N ILE A 170 20.48 -3.07 -13.36
CA ILE A 170 21.00 -4.44 -13.27
C ILE A 170 22.52 -4.37 -13.39
N SER A 171 23.21 -4.81 -12.35
CA SER A 171 24.67 -4.85 -12.26
C SER A 171 25.13 -6.24 -11.85
N ASN A 172 26.34 -6.64 -12.24
CA ASN A 172 26.96 -7.83 -11.66
C ASN A 172 27.49 -7.56 -10.23
N ALA A 173 28.07 -8.57 -9.59
CA ALA A 173 28.61 -8.47 -8.22
C ALA A 173 29.71 -7.40 -8.03
N ARG A 174 30.24 -6.81 -9.10
CA ARG A 174 31.21 -5.70 -9.07
C ARG A 174 30.57 -4.33 -9.30
N GLY A 175 29.25 -4.26 -9.49
CA GLY A 175 28.53 -3.00 -9.75
C GLY A 175 28.63 -2.48 -11.19
N THR A 176 29.06 -3.33 -12.14
CA THR A 176 29.14 -3.02 -13.58
C THR A 176 28.01 -3.63 -14.36
#